data_AF-A0A2T3ZXR6-F1
#
_entry.id   AF-A0A2T3ZXR6-F1
#
_cell.length_a   1.000
_cell.length_b   1.000
_cell.length_c   1.000
_cell.angle_alpha   90.00
_cell.angle_beta   90.00
_cell.angle_gamma   90.00
#
_symmetry.space_group_name_H-M   'P 1'
#
loop_
_entity.id
_entity.type
_entity.pdbx_description
1 polymer ?
#
loop_
_entity_poly.entity_id
_entity_poly.type
_entity_poly.pdbx_seq_one_letter_code
_entity_poly.pdbx_strand_id
1 'polypeptide(L)'
;MIGNHEGVITTQDVLEYEPSLPPNYSSHDQNVLIPPVYRAAAPLCYRRFPSIMTIKAGWSKSFRICDTNSDEVLYLAKFHPYGWSCPKPLGARGGFILHNGISHQDAILAAAGDITLFEQKINPFSNKSHIMLPPLAKDDKRQASREVTETETMTAKSVANNGVVFHFFVEAGRAMKREKFEWRRCAEEGVAWKLVRCPSSSRKVPPEREIVAKLSWVPVSLATLLDPLSLKSIFTLQFVNSLKSGILGERCALTVVLSALRLWQLRTKGKHKRSYIRIGERMGEKDIQMA
;
A
#
# COMPACT_ATOMS: atom_id res chain seq x y z
N MET A 1 70.66 -16.58 32.25
CA MET A 1 70.18 -15.45 33.06
C MET A 1 69.36 -14.55 32.15
N ILE A 2 68.11 -14.27 32.55
CA ILE A 2 67.36 -13.00 32.43
C ILE A 2 67.37 -12.36 31.02
N GLY A 3 66.27 -12.18 30.28
CA GLY A 3 64.88 -11.91 30.66
C GLY A 3 64.45 -10.56 30.05
N ASN A 4 63.22 -10.51 29.51
CA ASN A 4 62.36 -9.34 29.23
C ASN A 4 62.63 -8.53 27.94
N HIS A 5 61.66 -7.91 27.25
CA HIS A 5 60.20 -8.05 27.02
C HIS A 5 59.84 -6.91 26.03
N GLU A 6 58.57 -6.89 25.57
CA GLU A 6 57.90 -5.82 24.77
C GLU A 6 58.14 -5.87 23.25
N GLY A 7 57.13 -5.83 22.36
CA GLY A 7 55.69 -5.69 22.47
C GLY A 7 55.11 -5.32 21.09
N VAL A 8 53.93 -5.88 20.74
CA VAL A 8 52.87 -5.36 19.83
C VAL A 8 53.31 -5.04 18.37
N ILE A 9 52.70 -5.58 17.30
CA ILE A 9 51.40 -5.21 16.74
C ILE A 9 50.93 -6.34 15.80
N THR A 10 49.79 -6.95 16.12
CA THR A 10 49.05 -7.82 15.19
C THR A 10 48.17 -6.92 14.32
N THR A 11 48.46 -6.81 13.03
CA THR A 11 47.52 -6.30 12.04
C THR A 11 46.96 -7.47 11.26
N GLN A 12 45.63 -7.59 11.29
CA GLN A 12 44.84 -8.55 10.52
C GLN A 12 44.97 -8.21 9.04
N ASP A 13 45.59 -9.10 8.27
CA ASP A 13 45.46 -9.08 6.82
C ASP A 13 44.12 -9.66 6.40
N VAL A 14 43.53 -8.89 5.50
CA VAL A 14 42.22 -9.00 4.88
C VAL A 14 42.17 -10.28 4.03
N LEU A 15 41.31 -11.23 4.38
CA LEU A 15 40.91 -12.29 3.45
C LEU A 15 39.88 -11.71 2.48
N GLU A 16 40.36 -11.36 1.29
CA GLU A 16 39.56 -11.02 0.13
C GLU A 16 38.63 -12.19 -0.25
N TYR A 17 37.35 -11.88 -0.34
CA TYR A 17 36.31 -12.77 -0.86
C TYR A 17 36.42 -12.82 -2.39
N GLU A 18 36.94 -13.91 -2.93
CA GLU A 18 36.92 -14.18 -4.37
C GLU A 18 35.52 -14.68 -4.80
N PRO A 19 34.85 -14.02 -5.77
CA PRO A 19 33.60 -14.52 -6.31
C PRO A 19 33.87 -15.66 -7.29
N SER A 20 33.55 -16.89 -6.89
CA SER A 20 33.61 -18.06 -7.76
C SER A 20 32.71 -17.87 -8.99
N LEU A 21 33.31 -18.10 -10.17
CA LEU A 21 32.65 -18.09 -11.48
C LEU A 21 31.44 -19.06 -11.50
N PRO A 22 30.38 -18.76 -12.28
CA PRO A 22 29.20 -19.61 -12.33
C PRO A 22 29.52 -20.99 -12.94
N PRO A 23 28.85 -22.06 -12.49
CA PRO A 23 29.10 -23.41 -12.99
C PRO A 23 28.74 -23.55 -14.47
N ASN A 24 29.58 -24.30 -15.17
CA ASN A 24 29.47 -24.65 -16.58
C ASN A 24 28.20 -25.49 -16.83
N TYR A 25 27.30 -25.04 -17.70
CA TYR A 25 26.11 -25.80 -18.08
C TYR A 25 26.48 -26.83 -19.15
N SER A 26 26.84 -28.04 -18.73
CA SER A 26 26.71 -29.23 -19.58
C SER A 26 25.31 -29.80 -19.45
N SER A 27 24.71 -30.07 -20.60
CA SER A 27 23.34 -30.53 -20.81
C SER A 27 23.10 -31.97 -20.36
N HIS A 28 21.86 -32.18 -19.87
CA HIS A 28 21.12 -33.43 -19.68
C HIS A 28 21.51 -34.35 -18.52
N ASP A 29 20.64 -34.38 -17.52
CA ASP A 29 20.16 -35.66 -16.99
C ASP A 29 18.67 -35.57 -16.58
N GLN A 30 17.90 -36.54 -17.07
CA GLN A 30 16.47 -36.70 -16.82
C GLN A 30 16.27 -37.35 -15.45
N ASN A 31 16.09 -36.54 -14.41
CA ASN A 31 15.39 -36.95 -13.20
C ASN A 31 14.64 -35.75 -12.64
N VAL A 32 13.33 -35.71 -12.89
CA VAL A 32 12.42 -34.68 -12.39
C VAL A 32 12.30 -34.86 -10.88
N LEU A 33 13.23 -34.29 -10.12
CA LEU A 33 12.97 -33.91 -8.75
C LEU A 33 12.05 -32.69 -8.80
N ILE A 34 10.82 -32.90 -8.34
CA ILE A 34 9.85 -31.88 -7.97
C ILE A 34 10.63 -30.74 -7.26
N PRO A 35 10.58 -29.49 -7.77
CA PRO A 35 11.30 -28.41 -7.11
C PRO A 35 10.77 -28.27 -5.69
N PRO A 36 11.63 -27.98 -4.70
CA PRO A 36 11.18 -27.91 -3.31
C PRO A 36 10.06 -26.89 -3.23
N VAL A 37 8.96 -27.26 -2.57
CA VAL A 37 7.91 -26.34 -2.17
C VAL A 37 8.53 -25.41 -1.13
N TYR A 38 9.26 -24.40 -1.59
CA TYR A 38 9.72 -23.31 -0.76
C TYR A 38 8.47 -22.55 -0.33
N ARG A 39 8.09 -22.77 0.94
CA ARG A 39 7.05 -22.01 1.62
C ARG A 39 7.35 -20.54 1.40
N ALA A 40 6.48 -19.88 0.65
CA ALA A 40 6.45 -18.43 0.56
C ALA A 40 6.44 -17.86 1.98
N ALA A 41 7.15 -16.73 2.17
CA ALA A 41 7.03 -15.87 3.34
C ALA A 41 5.57 -15.87 3.82
N ALA A 42 5.35 -16.20 5.09
CA ALA A 42 4.06 -16.63 5.62
C ALA A 42 2.89 -15.80 5.06
N PRO A 43 1.88 -16.43 4.42
CA PRO A 43 0.77 -15.69 3.84
C PRO A 43 0.10 -14.89 4.95
N LEU A 44 -0.10 -13.60 4.72
CA LEU A 44 -0.97 -12.80 5.58
C LEU A 44 -2.30 -13.57 5.69
N CYS A 45 -2.72 -13.93 6.90
CA CYS A 45 -3.85 -14.84 7.14
C CYS A 45 -5.21 -14.16 6.90
N TYR A 46 -5.42 -13.61 5.71
CA TYR A 46 -6.69 -13.07 5.26
C TYR A 46 -7.04 -13.64 3.89
N ARG A 47 -8.34 -13.59 3.54
CA ARG A 47 -8.82 -14.00 2.22
C ARG A 47 -8.07 -13.20 1.14
N ARG A 48 -7.90 -13.73 -0.06
CA ARG A 48 -7.32 -12.90 -1.15
C ARG A 48 -8.33 -11.88 -1.62
N PHE A 49 -7.85 -10.68 -1.96
CA PHE A 49 -8.68 -9.69 -2.64
C PHE A 49 -9.02 -10.20 -4.06
N PRO A 50 -10.29 -10.13 -4.48
CA PRO A 50 -10.67 -10.52 -5.83
C PRO A 50 -10.14 -9.50 -6.84
N SER A 51 -10.08 -9.88 -8.11
CA SER A 51 -9.56 -8.99 -9.15
C SER A 51 -10.40 -7.74 -9.39
N ILE A 52 -11.70 -7.78 -9.09
CA ILE A 52 -12.59 -6.63 -9.24
C ILE A 52 -13.45 -6.51 -7.99
N MET A 53 -13.29 -5.41 -7.27
CA MET A 53 -14.00 -5.14 -6.03
C MET A 53 -14.92 -3.95 -6.20
N THR A 54 -16.14 -4.06 -5.68
CA THR A 54 -17.06 -2.94 -5.57
C THR A 54 -17.21 -2.56 -4.11
N ILE A 55 -16.97 -1.29 -3.81
CA ILE A 55 -17.09 -0.77 -2.45
C ILE A 55 -18.46 -0.13 -2.34
N LYS A 56 -19.26 -0.59 -1.39
CA LYS A 56 -20.62 -0.10 -1.13
C LYS A 56 -20.69 0.57 0.24
N ALA A 57 -21.31 1.74 0.30
CA ALA A 57 -21.58 2.43 1.55
C ALA A 57 -22.71 1.69 2.30
N GLY A 58 -22.43 1.34 3.56
CA GLY A 58 -23.39 0.80 4.50
C GLY A 58 -23.80 1.83 5.54
N TRP A 59 -24.48 1.35 6.59
CA TRP A 59 -24.95 2.20 7.68
C TRP A 59 -23.80 2.66 8.58
N SER A 60 -24.01 3.77 9.29
CA SER A 60 -23.11 4.22 10.37
C SER A 60 -21.62 4.34 9.98
N LYS A 61 -21.35 4.86 8.77
CA LYS A 61 -20.01 5.06 8.21
C LYS A 61 -19.22 3.76 7.99
N SER A 62 -19.92 2.65 7.82
CA SER A 62 -19.34 1.38 7.37
C SER A 62 -19.37 1.28 5.84
N PHE A 63 -18.40 0.57 5.28
CA PHE A 63 -18.26 0.34 3.86
C PHE A 63 -17.95 -1.14 3.65
N ARG A 64 -18.71 -1.79 2.78
CA ARG A 64 -18.54 -3.20 2.44
C ARG A 64 -17.70 -3.31 1.17
N ILE A 65 -16.65 -4.11 1.21
CA ILE A 65 -15.86 -4.47 0.03
C ILE A 65 -16.42 -5.79 -0.48
N CYS A 66 -17.07 -5.74 -1.64
CA CYS A 66 -17.68 -6.91 -2.27
C CYS A 66 -16.84 -7.39 -3.45
N ASP A 67 -16.85 -8.68 -3.72
CA ASP A 67 -16.51 -9.19 -5.05
C ASP A 67 -17.57 -8.69 -6.04
N THR A 68 -17.14 -8.10 -7.16
CA THR A 68 -18.06 -7.54 -8.14
C THR A 68 -18.86 -8.62 -8.88
N ASN A 69 -18.32 -9.83 -9.03
CA ASN A 69 -18.94 -10.89 -9.81
C ASN A 69 -19.98 -11.69 -9.01
N SER A 70 -19.68 -12.00 -7.74
CA SER A 70 -20.58 -12.78 -6.88
C SER A 70 -21.43 -11.92 -5.94
N ASP A 71 -21.16 -10.62 -5.86
CA ASP A 71 -21.68 -9.68 -4.85
C ASP A 71 -21.43 -10.09 -3.40
N GLU A 72 -20.54 -11.06 -3.17
CA GLU A 72 -20.19 -11.54 -1.85
C GLU A 72 -19.43 -10.48 -1.07
N VAL A 73 -19.85 -10.22 0.16
CA VAL A 73 -19.17 -9.27 1.06
C VAL A 73 -17.93 -9.95 1.65
N LEU A 74 -16.77 -9.37 1.42
CA LEU A 74 -15.48 -9.95 1.81
C LEU A 74 -14.87 -9.26 3.02
N TYR A 75 -14.94 -7.92 3.05
CA TYR A 75 -14.34 -7.11 4.10
C TYR A 75 -15.23 -5.94 4.49
N LEU A 76 -15.03 -5.48 5.72
CA LEU A 76 -15.61 -4.27 6.27
C LEU A 76 -14.53 -3.20 6.41
N ALA A 77 -14.68 -2.09 5.69
CA ALA A 77 -13.95 -0.86 5.94
C ALA A 77 -14.82 0.07 6.78
N LYS A 78 -14.39 0.36 8.01
CA LYS A 78 -15.07 1.30 8.89
C LYS A 78 -14.38 2.65 8.79
N PHE A 79 -15.13 3.69 8.48
CA PHE A 79 -14.62 5.04 8.61
C PHE A 79 -14.44 5.35 10.09
N HIS A 80 -13.21 5.64 10.47
CA HIS A 80 -12.85 6.06 11.80
C HIS A 80 -12.96 7.58 11.90
N PRO A 81 -14.03 8.10 12.55
CA PRO A 81 -14.17 9.52 12.72
C PRO A 81 -13.14 10.04 13.73
N TYR A 82 -12.86 11.33 13.62
CA TYR A 82 -12.19 12.08 14.67
C TYR A 82 -12.86 11.84 16.03
N GLY A 83 -12.10 11.64 17.11
CA GLY A 83 -12.69 11.58 18.45
C GLY A 83 -11.79 11.10 19.58
N TRP A 84 -12.28 11.32 20.80
CA TRP A 84 -11.59 11.07 22.08
C TRP A 84 -11.24 9.61 22.36
N SER A 85 -11.96 8.64 21.79
CA SER A 85 -11.74 7.23 22.11
C SER A 85 -10.46 6.64 21.47
N CYS A 86 -9.73 7.41 20.65
CA CYS A 86 -8.41 7.12 20.08
C CYS A 86 -8.08 5.62 19.82
N PRO A 87 -8.97 4.82 19.21
CA PRO A 87 -8.71 3.40 19.02
C PRO A 87 -7.53 3.20 18.08
N LYS A 88 -6.63 2.28 18.44
CA LYS A 88 -5.59 1.80 17.54
C LYS A 88 -6.21 1.19 16.27
N PRO A 89 -5.53 1.23 15.12
CA PRO A 89 -4.18 1.78 14.91
C PRO A 89 -4.15 3.28 14.64
N LEU A 90 -5.28 3.89 14.23
CA LEU A 90 -5.30 5.30 13.82
C LEU A 90 -5.19 6.28 14.99
N GLY A 91 -5.56 5.88 16.20
CA GLY A 91 -5.62 6.79 17.33
C GLY A 91 -6.65 7.88 17.05
N ALA A 92 -6.24 9.14 17.17
CA ALA A 92 -7.12 10.27 16.87
C ALA A 92 -7.16 10.68 15.38
N ARG A 93 -6.41 10.00 14.50
CA ARG A 93 -6.31 10.33 13.07
C ARG A 93 -7.58 9.92 12.34
N GLY A 94 -8.16 10.82 11.54
CA GLY A 94 -9.33 10.49 10.72
C GLY A 94 -8.95 9.59 9.54
N GLY A 95 -9.72 8.54 9.26
CA GLY A 95 -9.33 7.56 8.25
C GLY A 95 -10.28 6.38 8.10
N PHE A 96 -9.75 5.29 7.57
CA PHE A 96 -10.39 3.99 7.43
C PHE A 96 -9.63 2.92 8.20
N ILE A 97 -10.38 2.06 8.87
CA ILE A 97 -9.89 0.80 9.44
C ILE A 97 -10.50 -0.32 8.62
N LEU A 98 -9.66 -1.17 8.03
CA LEU A 98 -10.07 -2.36 7.30
C LEU A 98 -10.04 -3.56 8.24
N HIS A 99 -11.15 -4.28 8.32
CA HIS A 99 -11.30 -5.51 9.09
C HIS A 99 -11.14 -6.75 8.19
N ASN A 100 -10.56 -7.82 8.74
CA ASN A 100 -10.40 -9.12 8.10
C ASN A 100 -11.69 -9.94 8.19
N GLY A 101 -12.76 -9.41 7.61
CA GLY A 101 -14.10 -9.99 7.65
C GLY A 101 -15.18 -8.93 7.51
N ILE A 102 -16.43 -9.34 7.68
CA ILE A 102 -17.62 -8.53 7.38
C ILE A 102 -18.13 -7.75 8.61
N SER A 103 -17.51 -7.95 9.77
CA SER A 103 -17.91 -7.38 11.04
C SER A 103 -16.82 -6.50 11.67
N HIS A 104 -17.24 -5.62 12.58
CA HIS A 104 -16.33 -4.75 13.33
C HIS A 104 -15.64 -5.46 14.50
N GLN A 105 -16.15 -6.64 14.89
CA GLN A 105 -15.48 -7.56 15.79
C GLN A 105 -14.31 -8.30 15.11
N ASP A 106 -14.30 -8.38 13.78
CA ASP A 106 -13.25 -9.08 13.07
C ASP A 106 -11.91 -8.34 13.22
N ALA A 107 -10.82 -9.11 13.20
CA ALA A 107 -9.49 -8.58 13.43
C ALA A 107 -9.15 -7.44 12.47
N ILE A 108 -8.50 -6.38 12.97
CA ILE A 108 -8.06 -5.28 12.13
C ILE A 108 -6.94 -5.77 11.22
N LEU A 109 -7.11 -5.56 9.91
CA LEU A 109 -6.14 -5.95 8.90
C LEU A 109 -5.16 -4.83 8.58
N ALA A 110 -5.66 -3.61 8.41
CA ALA A 110 -4.85 -2.44 8.05
C ALA A 110 -5.65 -1.16 8.30
N ALA A 111 -5.00 0.00 8.22
CA ALA A 111 -5.69 1.28 8.28
C ALA A 111 -5.05 2.34 7.37
N ALA A 112 -5.82 3.34 6.94
CA ALA A 112 -5.28 4.48 6.21
C ALA A 112 -5.93 5.78 6.64
N GLY A 113 -5.15 6.85 6.82
CA GLY A 113 -5.65 8.10 7.39
C GLY A 113 -4.70 9.28 7.27
N ASP A 114 -5.03 10.36 7.98
CA ASP A 114 -4.19 11.55 8.12
C ASP A 114 -2.88 11.25 8.91
N ILE A 115 -1.79 12.00 8.72
CA ILE A 115 -0.51 11.71 9.41
C ILE A 115 -0.56 12.11 10.89
N THR A 116 -1.11 13.28 11.20
CA THR A 116 -1.20 13.77 12.57
C THR A 116 -2.56 14.38 12.89
N LEU A 117 -2.82 14.53 14.20
CA LEU A 117 -3.86 15.42 14.72
C LEU A 117 -3.62 16.89 14.31
N PHE A 118 -2.34 17.28 14.20
CA PHE A 118 -1.89 18.64 13.94
C PHE A 118 -2.20 19.10 12.49
N GLU A 119 -2.14 18.20 11.52
CA GLU A 119 -2.57 18.42 10.13
C GLU A 119 -4.06 18.71 9.98
N GLN A 120 -4.87 18.44 11.01
CA GLN A 120 -6.29 18.81 10.98
C GLN A 120 -6.55 20.20 11.58
N LYS A 121 -5.65 20.72 12.43
CA LYS A 121 -5.84 21.96 13.18
C LYS A 121 -4.97 23.13 12.71
N ILE A 122 -3.72 22.89 12.31
CA ILE A 122 -2.75 23.96 12.03
C ILE A 122 -2.21 23.90 10.59
N ASN A 123 -1.99 22.71 10.02
CA ASN A 123 -1.71 22.54 8.59
C ASN A 123 -2.83 21.75 7.89
N PRO A 124 -4.01 22.38 7.68
CA PRO A 124 -5.15 21.73 7.06
C PRO A 124 -4.91 21.35 5.60
N PHE A 125 -3.72 21.61 5.04
CA PHE A 125 -3.35 21.39 3.65
C PHE A 125 -2.32 20.26 3.44
N SER A 126 -2.05 19.44 4.45
CA SER A 126 -1.12 18.31 4.25
C SER A 126 -1.49 17.47 3.03
N ASN A 127 -0.49 17.30 2.17
CA ASN A 127 -0.55 16.49 0.96
C ASN A 127 -0.15 15.04 1.24
N LYS A 128 0.07 14.65 2.50
CA LYS A 128 0.50 13.30 2.87
C LYS A 128 -0.63 12.51 3.56
N SER A 129 -0.45 11.20 3.64
CA SER A 129 -1.39 10.27 4.28
C SER A 129 -0.62 9.04 4.76
N HIS A 130 -1.07 8.44 5.85
CA HIS A 130 -0.53 7.17 6.35
C HIS A 130 -1.34 6.00 5.81
N ILE A 131 -0.64 4.93 5.45
CA ILE A 131 -1.17 3.59 5.20
C ILE A 131 -0.46 2.67 6.19
N MET A 132 -1.18 2.24 7.21
CA MET A 132 -0.67 1.41 8.29
C MET A 132 -0.93 -0.07 7.98
N LEU A 133 0.10 -0.89 8.08
CA LEU A 133 0.12 -2.28 7.67
C LEU A 133 0.59 -3.19 8.82
N PRO A 134 0.24 -4.49 8.79
CA PRO A 134 0.88 -5.48 9.64
C PRO A 134 2.39 -5.57 9.32
N PRO A 135 3.23 -5.82 10.32
CA PRO A 135 4.66 -5.94 10.11
C PRO A 135 5.02 -7.13 9.23
N LEU A 136 6.16 -7.02 8.55
CA LEU A 136 6.73 -8.17 7.85
C LEU A 136 7.29 -9.20 8.85
N ALA A 137 7.27 -10.47 8.46
CA ALA A 137 7.94 -11.51 9.23
C ALA A 137 9.45 -11.20 9.23
N LYS A 138 10.06 -11.13 10.42
CA LYS A 138 11.49 -10.84 10.58
C LYS A 138 12.36 -12.08 10.30
N ASP A 139 11.78 -13.26 10.37
CA ASP A 139 12.43 -14.56 10.15
C ASP A 139 11.34 -15.56 9.72
N ASP A 140 11.67 -16.47 8.81
CA ASP A 140 10.79 -17.55 8.31
C ASP A 140 10.26 -18.44 9.44
N LYS A 141 10.96 -18.49 10.58
CA LYS A 141 10.58 -19.27 11.75
C LYS A 141 9.54 -18.60 12.65
N ARG A 142 9.31 -17.28 12.51
CA ARG A 142 8.39 -16.53 13.38
C ARG A 142 7.22 -15.97 12.58
N GLN A 143 6.01 -16.28 13.05
CA GLN A 143 4.81 -15.65 12.49
C GLN A 143 4.89 -14.13 12.71
N ALA A 144 4.65 -13.36 11.65
CA ALA A 144 4.55 -11.92 11.75
C ALA A 144 3.45 -11.52 12.74
N SER A 145 3.70 -10.48 13.53
CA SER A 145 2.65 -9.92 14.39
C SER A 145 1.48 -9.47 13.51
N ARG A 146 0.26 -9.67 14.00
CA ARG A 146 -0.97 -9.21 13.35
C ARG A 146 -1.32 -7.77 13.73
N GLU A 147 -0.57 -7.18 14.65
CA GLU A 147 -0.78 -5.80 15.06
C GLU A 147 -0.33 -4.82 13.96
N VAL A 148 -1.24 -3.95 13.56
CA VAL A 148 -0.98 -2.91 12.55
C VAL A 148 -0.05 -1.85 13.12
N THR A 149 1.25 -1.97 12.80
CA THR A 149 2.33 -1.17 13.41
C THR A 149 3.26 -0.52 12.39
N GLU A 150 3.43 -1.10 11.20
CA GLU A 150 4.23 -0.48 10.14
C GLU A 150 3.42 0.63 9.45
N THR A 151 4.09 1.70 9.03
CA THR A 151 3.43 2.86 8.44
C THR A 151 4.13 3.27 7.15
N GLU A 152 3.37 3.24 6.06
CA GLU A 152 3.73 3.78 4.76
C GLU A 152 3.17 5.18 4.57
N THR A 153 3.93 6.03 3.87
CA THR A 153 3.48 7.38 3.53
C THR A 153 3.06 7.46 2.07
N MET A 154 1.79 7.77 1.84
CA MET A 154 1.29 8.19 0.52
C MET A 154 1.36 9.71 0.42
N THR A 155 2.10 10.21 -0.57
CA THR A 155 2.30 11.65 -0.80
C THR A 155 1.66 12.06 -2.12
N ALA A 156 0.88 13.13 -2.07
CA ALA A 156 0.30 13.77 -3.22
C ALA A 156 1.22 14.86 -3.76
N LYS A 157 1.39 14.92 -5.08
CA LYS A 157 2.20 15.94 -5.74
C LYS A 157 1.43 16.57 -6.89
N SER A 158 1.62 17.88 -7.08
CA SER A 158 1.14 18.55 -8.27
C SER A 158 2.10 18.28 -9.44
N VAL A 159 1.54 18.03 -10.63
CA VAL A 159 2.33 17.84 -11.85
C VAL A 159 1.92 18.87 -12.91
N ALA A 160 2.63 18.89 -14.04
CA ALA A 160 2.29 19.72 -15.20
C ALA A 160 0.86 19.43 -15.69
N ASN A 161 0.31 20.33 -16.53
CA ASN A 161 -1.01 20.18 -17.16
C ASN A 161 -2.16 19.98 -16.16
N ASN A 162 -2.15 20.76 -15.08
CA ASN A 162 -3.16 20.69 -14.01
C ASN A 162 -3.31 19.32 -13.30
N GLY A 163 -2.34 18.40 -13.46
CA GLY A 163 -2.42 17.07 -12.88
C GLY A 163 -2.08 17.01 -11.39
N VAL A 164 -2.53 15.92 -10.77
CA VAL A 164 -2.17 15.50 -9.42
C VAL A 164 -1.80 14.02 -9.48
N VAL A 165 -0.75 13.64 -8.77
CA VAL A 165 -0.36 12.23 -8.58
C VAL A 165 -0.31 11.91 -7.09
N PHE A 166 -0.67 10.69 -6.72
CA PHE A 166 -0.46 10.19 -5.36
C PHE A 166 0.49 9.02 -5.42
N HIS A 167 1.59 9.09 -4.70
CA HIS A 167 2.64 8.08 -4.77
C HIS A 167 2.97 7.51 -3.40
N PHE A 168 3.34 6.24 -3.36
CA PHE A 168 3.79 5.54 -2.18
C PHE A 168 4.83 4.48 -2.58
N PHE A 169 5.51 3.93 -1.57
CA PHE A 169 6.42 2.81 -1.74
C PHE A 169 5.91 1.64 -0.91
N VAL A 170 6.07 0.43 -1.41
CA VAL A 170 5.69 -0.79 -0.68
C VAL A 170 6.54 -1.95 -1.17
N GLU A 171 6.74 -2.93 -0.30
CA GLU A 171 7.34 -4.22 -0.64
C GLU A 171 6.40 -4.99 -1.57
N ALA A 172 6.93 -5.38 -2.72
CA ALA A 172 6.21 -6.10 -3.76
C ALA A 172 6.98 -7.32 -4.25
N GLY A 173 6.21 -8.33 -4.63
CA GLY A 173 6.68 -9.60 -5.17
C GLY A 173 7.32 -10.53 -4.15
N ARG A 174 7.76 -11.69 -4.64
CA ARG A 174 8.31 -12.76 -3.79
C ARG A 174 9.55 -12.31 -3.01
N ALA A 175 10.38 -11.47 -3.61
CA ALA A 175 11.57 -10.91 -2.98
C ALA A 175 11.27 -9.71 -2.05
N MET A 176 9.99 -9.33 -1.88
CA MET A 176 9.56 -8.18 -1.07
C MET A 176 10.35 -6.90 -1.39
N LYS A 177 10.60 -6.66 -2.68
CA LYS A 177 11.39 -5.53 -3.12
C LYS A 177 10.59 -4.24 -2.92
N ARG A 178 11.23 -3.23 -2.34
CA ARG A 178 10.65 -1.88 -2.21
C ARG A 178 10.44 -1.27 -3.59
N GLU A 179 9.20 -1.00 -3.96
CA GLU A 179 8.84 -0.46 -5.27
C GLU A 179 7.92 0.75 -5.17
N LYS A 180 8.01 1.65 -6.16
CA LYS A 180 7.23 2.90 -6.21
C LYS A 180 5.98 2.71 -7.05
N PHE A 181 4.85 3.18 -6.53
CA PHE A 181 3.58 3.19 -7.25
C PHE A 181 3.00 4.61 -7.28
N GLU A 182 2.27 4.93 -8.35
CA GLU A 182 1.65 6.23 -8.57
C GLU A 182 0.21 6.11 -9.08
N TRP A 183 -0.74 6.60 -8.30
CA TRP A 183 -2.07 6.90 -8.79
C TRP A 183 -2.03 8.15 -9.65
N ARG A 184 -2.47 8.02 -10.89
CA ARG A 184 -2.56 9.11 -11.87
C ARG A 184 -3.97 9.19 -12.39
N ARG A 185 -4.46 10.41 -12.64
CA ARG A 185 -5.76 10.60 -13.29
C ARG A 185 -5.77 9.87 -14.63
N CYS A 186 -6.87 9.20 -14.93
CA CYS A 186 -7.11 8.60 -16.22
C CYS A 186 -8.06 9.50 -17.03
N ALA A 187 -7.85 9.56 -18.34
CA ALA A 187 -8.77 10.20 -19.29
C ALA A 187 -9.74 9.20 -19.93
N GLU A 188 -9.55 7.90 -19.68
CA GLU A 188 -10.45 6.84 -20.09
C GLU A 188 -11.83 7.03 -19.45
N GLU A 189 -12.89 6.90 -20.23
CA GLU A 189 -14.26 7.07 -19.76
C GLU A 189 -14.58 6.09 -18.64
N GLY A 190 -15.23 6.58 -17.58
CA GLY A 190 -15.57 5.78 -16.40
C GLY A 190 -14.40 5.45 -15.45
N VAL A 191 -13.14 5.65 -15.86
CA VAL A 191 -11.96 5.38 -15.00
C VAL A 191 -11.41 6.69 -14.44
N ALA A 192 -11.43 6.84 -13.12
CA ALA A 192 -10.96 8.05 -12.47
C ALA A 192 -9.43 8.08 -12.26
N TRP A 193 -8.88 6.94 -11.84
CA TRP A 193 -7.44 6.82 -11.56
C TRP A 193 -6.90 5.49 -12.07
N LYS A 194 -5.66 5.51 -12.52
CA LYS A 194 -4.86 4.32 -12.80
C LYS A 194 -3.66 4.28 -11.87
N LEU A 195 -3.39 3.13 -11.28
CA LEU A 195 -2.19 2.90 -10.50
C LEU A 195 -1.10 2.39 -11.42
N VAL A 196 0.00 3.13 -11.46
CA VAL A 196 1.16 2.83 -12.29
C VAL A 196 2.30 2.34 -11.41
N ARG A 197 2.91 1.22 -11.77
CA ARG A 197 4.18 0.76 -11.22
C ARG A 197 5.32 1.55 -11.87
N CYS A 198 6.09 2.26 -11.05
CA CYS A 198 7.19 3.08 -11.55
C CYS A 198 8.49 2.27 -11.57
N PRO A 199 9.30 2.37 -12.64
CA PRO A 199 10.58 1.67 -12.71
C PRO A 199 11.53 2.16 -11.61
N SER A 200 12.29 1.21 -11.06
CA SER A 200 13.42 1.52 -10.17
C SER A 200 14.50 2.24 -10.97
N SER A 201 15.06 3.33 -10.43
CA SER A 201 16.08 4.18 -11.07
C SER A 201 17.34 3.44 -11.53
N SER A 202 17.54 2.18 -11.13
CA SER A 202 18.70 1.36 -11.46
C SER A 202 18.58 0.54 -12.75
N ARG A 203 17.43 0.54 -13.46
CA ARG A 203 17.32 -0.14 -14.75
C ARG A 203 17.57 0.84 -15.91
N LYS A 204 18.63 0.61 -16.67
CA LYS A 204 19.02 1.33 -17.91
C LYS A 204 18.04 1.16 -19.09
N VAL A 205 16.93 0.45 -18.91
CA VAL A 205 15.85 0.31 -19.89
C VAL A 205 14.54 0.37 -19.11
N PRO A 206 13.59 1.27 -19.44
CA PRO A 206 12.33 1.30 -18.73
C PRO A 206 11.54 0.03 -19.07
N PRO A 207 11.17 -0.84 -18.09
CA PRO A 207 9.91 -1.52 -18.25
C PRO A 207 8.86 -0.41 -18.29
N GLU A 208 8.06 -0.44 -19.36
CA GLU A 208 6.92 0.44 -19.57
C GLU A 208 6.14 0.64 -18.27
N ARG A 209 5.60 1.84 -18.08
CA ARG A 209 4.83 2.23 -16.89
C ARG A 209 3.58 1.35 -16.75
N GLU A 210 3.77 0.16 -16.19
CA GLU A 210 2.76 -0.88 -16.08
C GLU A 210 1.60 -0.38 -15.24
N ILE A 211 0.39 -0.42 -15.80
CA ILE A 211 -0.82 -0.17 -15.03
C ILE A 211 -1.14 -1.44 -14.26
N VAL A 212 -1.32 -1.34 -12.95
CA VAL A 212 -1.55 -2.50 -12.07
C VAL A 212 -2.91 -2.45 -11.37
N ALA A 213 -3.56 -1.28 -11.34
CA ALA A 213 -4.95 -1.14 -10.91
C ALA A 213 -5.67 0.01 -11.63
N LYS A 214 -7.00 -0.09 -11.71
CA LYS A 214 -7.91 0.96 -12.15
C LYS A 214 -8.93 1.24 -11.06
N LEU A 215 -9.22 2.51 -10.82
CA LEU A 215 -10.19 2.98 -9.84
C LEU A 215 -11.24 3.83 -10.56
N SER A 216 -12.49 3.40 -10.48
CA SER A 216 -13.64 3.99 -11.17
C SER A 216 -14.65 4.50 -10.15
N TRP A 217 -15.12 5.74 -10.31
CA TRP A 217 -16.19 6.26 -9.48
C TRP A 217 -17.53 5.74 -10.00
N VAL A 218 -18.35 5.19 -9.13
CA VAL A 218 -19.71 4.80 -9.52
C VAL A 218 -20.56 6.07 -9.55
N PRO A 219 -21.21 6.40 -10.70
CA PRO A 219 -22.17 7.49 -10.76
C PRO A 219 -23.28 7.25 -9.75
N VAL A 220 -23.70 8.30 -9.04
CA VAL A 220 -24.89 8.22 -8.19
C VAL A 220 -26.11 8.17 -9.11
N SER A 221 -26.68 6.99 -9.33
CA SER A 221 -27.96 6.87 -10.05
C SER A 221 -29.10 7.37 -9.17
N LEU A 222 -30.06 8.07 -9.79
CA LEU A 222 -31.31 8.51 -9.13
C LEU A 222 -32.12 7.31 -8.62
N ALA A 223 -32.07 6.16 -9.29
CA ALA A 223 -32.74 4.94 -8.85
C ALA A 223 -32.21 4.42 -7.50
N THR A 224 -30.90 4.60 -7.24
CA THR A 224 -30.27 4.23 -5.96
C THR A 224 -30.60 5.21 -4.84
N LEU A 225 -31.15 6.39 -5.14
CA LEU A 225 -31.68 7.32 -4.12
C LEU A 225 -33.08 6.93 -3.65
N LEU A 226 -33.82 6.16 -4.46
CA LEU A 226 -35.20 5.77 -4.20
C LEU A 226 -35.31 4.41 -3.46
N ASP A 227 -34.23 3.64 -3.37
CA ASP A 227 -34.18 2.40 -2.60
C ASP A 227 -33.32 2.58 -1.33
N PRO A 228 -33.93 2.81 -0.15
CA PRO A 228 -33.23 3.02 1.12
C PRO A 228 -32.57 1.75 1.68
N LEU A 229 -32.88 0.56 1.14
CA LEU A 229 -32.26 -0.70 1.53
C LEU A 229 -31.06 -1.05 0.64
N SER A 230 -30.93 -0.41 -0.53
CA SER A 230 -29.79 -0.63 -1.42
C SER A 230 -28.50 -0.05 -0.84
N LEU A 231 -27.48 -0.90 -0.71
CA LEU A 231 -26.13 -0.46 -0.39
C LEU A 231 -25.58 0.32 -1.58
N LYS A 232 -25.37 1.62 -1.40
CA LYS A 232 -24.92 2.52 -2.47
C LYS A 232 -23.47 2.24 -2.85
N SER A 233 -23.24 1.70 -4.04
CA SER A 233 -21.90 1.57 -4.62
C SER A 233 -21.22 2.95 -4.74
N ILE A 234 -20.00 3.08 -4.23
CA ILE A 234 -19.25 4.33 -4.23
C ILE A 234 -18.13 4.35 -5.28
N PHE A 235 -17.43 3.22 -5.43
CA PHE A 235 -16.37 3.05 -6.41
C PHE A 235 -16.07 1.58 -6.66
N THR A 236 -15.44 1.32 -7.79
CA THR A 236 -14.94 0.00 -8.17
C THR A 236 -13.42 0.06 -8.28
N LEU A 237 -12.75 -0.93 -7.71
CA LEU A 237 -11.30 -1.12 -7.78
C LEU A 237 -11.01 -2.41 -8.54
N GLN A 238 -10.33 -2.29 -9.67
CA GLN A 238 -9.95 -3.41 -10.52
C GLN A 238 -8.43 -3.59 -10.49
N PHE A 239 -7.98 -4.80 -10.14
CA PHE A 239 -6.60 -5.23 -10.34
C PHE A 239 -6.40 -5.67 -11.78
N VAL A 240 -5.26 -5.28 -12.35
CA VAL A 240 -4.84 -5.65 -13.71
C VAL A 240 -3.38 -6.10 -13.70
N ASN A 241 -2.95 -6.75 -14.78
CA ASN A 241 -1.55 -7.15 -15.01
C ASN A 241 -0.91 -7.85 -13.79
N SER A 242 0.28 -7.42 -13.35
CA SER A 242 1.04 -8.08 -12.28
C SER A 242 0.35 -8.11 -10.91
N LEU A 243 -0.60 -7.20 -10.65
CA LEU A 243 -1.40 -7.27 -9.42
C LEU A 243 -2.50 -8.33 -9.54
N LYS A 244 -3.16 -8.41 -10.70
CA LYS A 244 -4.19 -9.43 -10.98
C LYS A 244 -3.63 -10.84 -10.94
N SER A 245 -2.44 -11.04 -11.51
CA SER A 245 -1.76 -12.35 -11.49
C SER A 245 -1.17 -12.73 -10.14
N GLY A 246 -1.20 -11.83 -9.15
CA GLY A 246 -0.64 -12.05 -7.82
C GLY A 246 0.88 -11.93 -7.75
N ILE A 247 1.56 -11.55 -8.85
CA ILE A 247 3.02 -11.42 -8.90
C ILE A 247 3.52 -10.37 -7.89
N LEU A 248 2.76 -9.29 -7.65
CA LEU A 248 3.12 -8.24 -6.69
C LEU A 248 2.90 -8.63 -5.22
N GLY A 249 2.20 -9.73 -4.96
CA GLY A 249 1.97 -10.24 -3.61
C GLY A 249 0.90 -9.49 -2.81
N GLU A 250 0.49 -10.12 -1.70
CA GLU A 250 -0.64 -9.70 -0.87
C GLU A 250 -0.40 -8.34 -0.17
N ARG A 251 0.83 -8.07 0.29
CA ARG A 251 1.16 -6.78 0.94
C ARG A 251 0.98 -5.60 0.00
N CYS A 252 1.35 -5.77 -1.27
CA CYS A 252 1.11 -4.77 -2.29
C CYS A 252 -0.41 -4.61 -2.52
N ALA A 253 -1.15 -5.70 -2.71
CA ALA A 253 -2.60 -5.67 -2.90
C ALA A 253 -3.34 -4.95 -1.75
N LEU A 254 -2.99 -5.23 -0.50
CA LEU A 254 -3.55 -4.57 0.68
C LEU A 254 -3.30 -3.06 0.68
N THR A 255 -2.06 -2.65 0.38
CA THR A 255 -1.70 -1.23 0.26
C THR A 255 -2.48 -0.56 -0.87
N VAL A 256 -2.69 -1.23 -2.00
CA VAL A 256 -3.50 -0.72 -3.11
C VAL A 256 -4.95 -0.49 -2.69
N VAL A 257 -5.58 -1.46 -2.02
CA VAL A 257 -6.95 -1.33 -1.50
C VAL A 257 -7.07 -0.15 -0.53
N LEU A 258 -6.13 -0.02 0.41
CA LEU A 258 -6.13 1.06 1.39
C LEU A 258 -5.89 2.43 0.76
N SER A 259 -4.98 2.52 -0.21
CA SER A 259 -4.73 3.75 -0.95
C SER A 259 -5.95 4.19 -1.76
N ALA A 260 -6.74 3.26 -2.32
CA ALA A 260 -7.98 3.56 -3.02
C ALA A 260 -9.09 4.08 -2.08
N LEU A 261 -9.28 3.44 -0.92
CA LEU A 261 -10.18 3.94 0.13
C LEU A 261 -9.78 5.36 0.57
N ARG A 262 -8.47 5.57 0.77
CA ARG A 262 -7.95 6.89 1.13
C ARG A 262 -8.15 7.92 0.03
N LEU A 263 -7.95 7.58 -1.24
CA LEU A 263 -8.24 8.47 -2.37
C LEU A 263 -9.71 8.88 -2.42
N TRP A 264 -10.64 7.95 -2.16
CA TRP A 264 -12.05 8.27 -2.07
C TRP A 264 -12.32 9.28 -0.94
N GLN A 265 -11.72 9.11 0.24
CA GLN A 265 -11.84 10.08 1.34
C GLN A 265 -11.27 11.46 0.97
N LEU A 266 -10.12 11.50 0.30
CA LEU A 266 -9.51 12.75 -0.16
C LEU A 266 -10.37 13.41 -1.25
N ARG A 267 -11.09 12.62 -2.04
CA ARG A 267 -12.06 13.10 -3.01
C ARG A 267 -13.22 13.82 -2.33
N THR A 268 -13.89 13.15 -1.39
CA THR A 268 -15.07 13.72 -0.70
C THR A 268 -14.75 14.99 0.07
N LYS A 269 -13.52 15.14 0.57
CA LYS A 269 -13.02 16.35 1.23
C LYS A 269 -12.42 17.41 0.29
N GLY A 270 -12.39 17.19 -1.02
CA GLY A 270 -11.77 18.12 -1.98
C GLY A 270 -10.23 18.19 -1.93
N LYS A 271 -9.58 17.40 -1.07
CA LYS A 271 -8.11 17.36 -0.87
C LYS A 271 -7.32 16.81 -2.06
N HIS A 272 -8.02 16.19 -3.00
CA HIS A 272 -7.45 15.71 -4.26
C HIS A 272 -7.28 16.79 -5.35
N LYS A 273 -7.73 18.02 -5.11
CA LYS A 273 -7.62 19.13 -6.07
C LYS A 273 -6.18 19.66 -6.10
N ARG A 274 -5.69 20.02 -7.30
CA ARG A 274 -4.34 20.57 -7.49
C ARG A 274 -4.08 21.82 -6.63
N SER A 275 -5.08 22.71 -6.52
CA SER A 275 -4.97 23.91 -5.70
C SER A 275 -4.64 23.58 -4.24
N TYR A 276 -5.34 22.59 -3.68
CA TYR A 276 -5.11 22.11 -2.32
C TYR A 276 -3.70 21.51 -2.18
N ILE A 277 -3.30 20.63 -3.11
CA ILE A 277 -1.97 20.00 -3.08
C ILE A 277 -0.84 21.04 -3.16
N ARG A 278 -0.97 22.04 -4.03
CA ARG A 278 0.03 23.13 -4.18
C ARG A 278 0.18 24.00 -2.93
N ILE A 279 -0.87 24.13 -2.12
CA ILE A 279 -0.78 24.82 -0.83
C ILE A 279 0.00 23.94 0.15
N GLY A 280 -0.32 22.65 0.20
CA GLY A 280 0.40 21.67 1.02
C GLY A 280 1.89 21.58 0.70
N GLU A 281 2.25 21.54 -0.59
CA GLU A 281 3.64 21.54 -1.05
C GLU A 281 4.40 22.77 -0.54
N ARG A 282 3.82 23.97 -0.71
CA ARG A 282 4.42 25.23 -0.23
C ARG A 282 4.55 25.33 1.28
N MET A 283 3.59 24.77 2.04
CA MET A 283 3.67 24.77 3.50
C MET A 283 4.73 23.79 4.00
N GLY A 284 4.81 22.59 3.41
CA GLY A 284 5.81 21.59 3.79
C GLY A 284 7.26 22.00 3.47
N GLU A 285 7.48 22.80 2.42
CA GLU A 285 8.81 23.36 2.11
C GLU A 285 9.28 24.37 3.16
N LYS A 286 8.37 25.17 3.72
CA LYS A 286 8.69 26.15 4.78
C LYS A 286 9.05 25.49 6.10
N ASP A 287 8.39 24.39 6.45
CA ASP A 287 8.68 23.64 7.67
C ASP A 287 10.10 23.01 7.63
N ILE A 288 10.63 22.71 6.44
CA ILE A 288 11.99 22.18 6.24
C ILE A 288 13.05 23.28 6.34
N GLN A 289 12.73 24.53 6.02
CA GLN A 289 13.67 25.65 6.11
C GLN A 289 13.80 26.25 7.52
N MET A 290 12.90 25.89 8.43
CA MET A 290 12.89 26.37 9.83
C MET A 290 13.33 25.32 10.84
N ALA A 291 13.70 24.12 10.39
CA ALA A 291 14.23 23.02 11.20
C ALA A 291 15.73 22.85 10.94
#